data_AF-A0A9E2F4K1-F1
#
_entry.id   AF-A0A9E2F4K1-F1
#
_cell.length_a   1.000
_cell.length_b   1.000
_cell.length_c   1.000
_cell.angle_alpha   90.00
_cell.angle_beta   90.00
_cell.angle_gamma   90.00
#
_symmetry.space_group_name_H-M   'P 1'
#
loop_
_entity.id
_entity.type
_entity.pdbx_description
1 polymer ?
#
loop_
_entity_poly.entity_id
_entity_poly.type
_entity_poly.pdbx_seq_one_letter_code
_entity_poly.pdbx_strand_id
1 'polypeptide(L)' 'VPILYVLDDSAEAGLRVTLDDGTELDFPGLALPASESEELTLRSGRIRQITATFGTDRLLPE' A
#
# COMPACT_ATOMS: atom_id res chain seq x y z
N VAL A 1 4.32 10.32 -3.87
CA VAL A 1 3.23 9.34 -4.01
C VAL A 1 2.32 9.49 -2.80
N PRO A 2 1.03 9.78 -2.96
CA PRO A 2 0.05 9.75 -1.87
C PRO A 2 -0.08 8.35 -1.27
N ILE A 3 -0.23 8.29 0.05
CA ILE A 3 -0.48 7.06 0.80
C ILE A 3 -1.83 7.22 1.51
N LEU A 4 -2.78 6.34 1.20
CA LEU A 4 -4.08 6.24 1.85
C LEU A 4 -4.04 5.11 2.88
N TYR A 5 -4.36 5.42 4.12
CA TYR A 5 -4.51 4.43 5.19
C TYR A 5 -5.98 4.13 5.40
N VAL A 6 -6.34 2.84 5.36
CA VAL A 6 -7.71 2.36 5.54
C VAL A 6 -7.76 1.42 6.73
N LEU A 7 -8.66 1.70 7.66
CA LEU A 7 -8.97 0.83 8.77
C LEU A 7 -10.16 -0.04 8.38
N ASP A 8 -9.93 -1.34 8.33
CA ASP A 8 -10.95 -2.33 8.00
C ASP A 8 -10.68 -3.62 8.78
N ASP A 9 -11.51 -3.88 9.78
CA ASP A 9 -11.41 -5.05 10.65
C ASP A 9 -11.93 -6.34 9.96
N SER A 10 -12.55 -6.21 8.79
CA SER A 10 -13.08 -7.33 8.00
C SER A 10 -12.16 -7.76 6.86
N ALA A 11 -11.18 -6.94 6.50
CA ALA A 11 -10.24 -7.20 5.42
C ALA A 11 -8.89 -7.74 5.96
N GLU A 12 -8.23 -8.57 5.15
CA GLU A 12 -6.83 -8.93 5.43
C GLU A 12 -5.91 -7.72 5.25
N ALA A 13 -4.89 -7.63 6.10
CA ALA A 13 -3.90 -6.57 6.01
C ALA A 13 -3.10 -6.69 4.71
N GLY A 14 -3.03 -5.59 3.95
CA GLY A 14 -2.46 -5.60 2.61
C GLY A 14 -2.15 -4.22 2.07
N LEU A 15 -1.40 -4.21 0.98
CA LEU A 15 -1.16 -3.03 0.17
C LEU A 15 -1.80 -3.18 -1.20
N ARG A 16 -2.41 -2.10 -1.67
CA ARG A 16 -2.78 -1.92 -3.07
C ARG A 16 -1.98 -0.77 -3.66
N VAL A 17 -1.35 -1.01 -4.80
CA VAL A 17 -0.54 -0.02 -5.51
C VAL A 17 -1.22 0.31 -6.83
N THR A 18 -1.57 1.56 -7.04
CA THR A 18 -2.07 2.06 -8.33
C THR A 18 -0.91 2.63 -9.14
N LEU A 19 -0.74 2.11 -10.35
CA LEU A 19 0.31 2.51 -11.30
C LEU A 19 -0.14 3.66 -12.21
N ASP A 20 0.77 4.18 -13.02
CA ASP A 20 0.57 5.32 -13.90
C ASP A 20 -0.32 5.04 -15.12
N ASP A 21 -0.42 3.77 -15.51
CA ASP A 21 -1.39 3.27 -16.49
C ASP A 21 -2.77 2.98 -15.89
N GLY A 22 -2.93 3.15 -14.57
CA GLY A 22 -4.15 2.84 -13.82
C GLY A 22 -4.28 1.38 -13.38
N THR A 23 -3.30 0.53 -13.70
CA THR A 23 -3.27 -0.86 -13.23
C THR A 23 -3.08 -0.91 -11.70
N GLU A 24 -3.71 -1.88 -11.06
CA GLU A 24 -3.59 -2.12 -9.63
C GLU A 24 -2.79 -3.40 -9.36
N LEU A 25 -1.88 -3.34 -8.38
CA LEU A 25 -1.16 -4.48 -7.85
C LEU A 25 -1.51 -4.65 -6.37
N ASP A 26 -1.94 -5.84 -5.98
CA ASP A 26 -2.20 -6.18 -4.59
C ASP A 26 -1.02 -6.99 -4.02
N PHE A 27 -0.57 -6.61 -2.82
CA PHE A 27 0.48 -7.29 -2.08
C PHE A 27 -0.04 -7.71 -0.69
N PRO A 28 0.13 -8.98 -0.30
CA PRO A 28 -0.23 -9.41 1.06
C PRO A 28 0.73 -8.79 2.09
N GLY A 29 0.17 -8.37 3.23
CA GLY A 29 0.93 -7.70 4.29
C GLY A 29 1.24 -6.23 3.98
N LEU A 30 1.98 -5.57 4.88
CA LEU A 30 2.20 -4.12 4.87
C LEU A 30 3.60 -3.70 4.39
N ALA A 31 4.29 -4.58 3.69
CA ALA A 31 5.62 -4.33 3.14
C ALA A 31 5.58 -4.41 1.61
N LEU A 32 6.12 -3.39 0.95
CA LEU A 32 6.34 -3.45 -0.50
C LEU A 32 7.52 -4.36 -0.82
N PRO A 33 7.49 -5.09 -1.95
CA PRO A 33 8.68 -5.74 -2.44
C PRO A 33 9.77 -4.73 -2.80
N ALA A 34 11.01 -5.22 -2.91
CA ALA A 34 12.17 -4.36 -3.15
C ALA A 34 12.08 -3.58 -4.47
N SER A 35 11.56 -4.21 -5.53
CA SER A 35 11.35 -3.59 -6.85
C SER A 35 10.43 -2.37 -6.78
N GLU A 36 9.29 -2.49 -6.12
CA GLU A 36 8.32 -1.41 -5.96
C GLU A 36 8.83 -0.32 -5.01
N SER A 37 9.61 -0.71 -4.00
CA SER A 37 10.28 0.24 -3.09
C SER A 37 11.34 1.07 -3.82
N GLU A 38 12.03 0.50 -4.79
CA GLU A 38 13.00 1.20 -5.64
C GLU A 38 12.31 2.25 -6.51
N GLU A 39 11.20 1.92 -7.15
CA GLU A 39 10.39 2.84 -7.96
C GLU A 39 9.91 4.07 -7.16
N LEU A 40 9.49 3.86 -5.91
CA LEU A 40 9.15 4.95 -4.99
C LEU A 40 10.35 5.85 -4.70
N THR A 41 11.51 5.24 -4.44
CA THR A 41 12.73 5.93 -4.04
C THR A 41 13.28 6.76 -5.19
N LEU A 42 13.27 6.20 -6.40
CA LEU A 42 13.68 6.86 -7.64
C LEU A 42 12.71 7.98 -8.07
N ARG A 43 11.50 8.03 -7.49
CA ARG A 43 10.45 8.97 -7.87
C ARG A 43 10.15 8.90 -9.37
N SER A 44 10.16 7.69 -9.93
CA SER A 44 9.98 7.45 -11.38
C SER A 44 8.63 7.95 -11.91
N GLY A 45 7.65 8.14 -11.02
CA GLY A 45 6.27 8.50 -11.37
C GLY A 45 5.42 7.31 -11.77
N ARG A 46 5.99 6.10 -11.81
CA ARG A 46 5.29 4.84 -12.11
C ARG A 46 4.24 4.53 -11.05
N ILE A 47 4.54 4.73 -9.78
CA ILE A 47 3.56 4.54 -8.69
C ILE A 47 2.79 5.84 -8.46
N ARG A 48 1.46 5.79 -8.59
CA ARG A 48 0.57 6.94 -8.42
C ARG A 48 -0.08 7.01 -7.06
N GLN A 49 -0.37 5.87 -6.44
CA GLN A 49 -0.94 5.82 -5.10
C GLN A 49 -0.60 4.49 -4.43
N ILE A 50 -0.51 4.51 -3.10
CA ILE A 50 -0.49 3.30 -2.27
C ILE A 50 -1.64 3.38 -1.29
N THR A 51 -2.46 2.34 -1.24
CA THR A 51 -3.48 2.14 -0.21
C THR A 51 -3.00 1.04 0.72
N ALA A 52 -2.90 1.34 2.01
CA ALA A 52 -2.56 0.39 3.06
C ALA A 52 -3.79 0.11 3.91
N THR A 53 -4.26 -1.13 3.89
CA THR A 53 -5.42 -1.59 4.67
C THR A 53 -4.95 -2.46 5.81
N PHE A 54 -5.45 -2.19 7.03
CA PHE A 54 -5.19 -3.01 8.22
C PHE A 54 -6.28 -2.82 9.27
N GLY A 55 -6.37 -3.76 10.21
CA GLY A 55 -7.30 -3.69 11.33
C GLY A 55 -6.95 -2.59 12.34
N THR A 56 -7.96 -2.15 13.08
CA THR A 56 -7.84 -1.14 14.15
C THR A 56 -6.92 -1.57 15.30
N ASP A 57 -6.76 -2.88 15.51
CA ASP A 57 -5.86 -3.52 16.48
C ASP A 57 -4.38 -3.07 16.32
N ARG A 58 -3.99 -2.69 15.11
CA ARG A 58 -2.63 -2.20 14.79
C ARG A 58 -2.37 -0.76 15.24
N LEU A 59 -3.40 0.03 15.53
CA LEU A 59 -3.28 1.42 15.99
C LEU A 59 -3.55 1.57 17.48
N LEU A 60 -4.49 0.79 18.01
CA LEU A 60 -4.93 0.84 19.40
C LEU A 60 -4.64 -0.52 20.03
N PRO A 61 -3.41 -0.76 20.51
CA PRO A 61 -3.14 -1.95 21.30
C PRO A 61 -3.96 -1.86 22.61
N GLU A 62 -4.71 -2.93 22.92
CA GLU A 62 -5.43 -3.08 24.19
C GLU A 62 -4.48 -3.18 25.41
#